data_AF-A0A1F9YNV3-F1
#
_entry.id   AF-A0A1F9YNV3-F1
#
_cell.length_a   1.000
_cell.length_b   1.000
_cell.length_c   1.000
_cell.angle_alpha   90.00
_cell.angle_beta   90.00
_cell.angle_gamma   90.00
#
_symmetry.space_group_name_H-M   'P 1'
#
loop_
_entity.id
_entity.type
_entity.pdbx_description
1 polymer ?
#
loop_
_entity_poly.entity_id
_entity_poly.type
_entity_poly.pdbx_seq_one_letter_code
_entity_poly.pdbx_strand_id
1 'polypeptide(L)'
;MDPRQGGSFQRPTVGPDRRPISQRPWEGRNGRVIPPSRDHITIINHTTVINNIRDIHNRWDRNDRGYYWHNWNGHHVSHHYDGAYFWWGFYVGDHYFWTRYWNDSYWWYDPYWHRWCYMRENQWWWQDPARPTIIFIYRDGSYYQYGNTVGGVVLNPDPTPPVEAPPADPEPAPAPAPETKSFYSADGTRIVQVFGENKDAFLYDAAETPAFEPEWLDSGGTDVRFKLDEEGSLTTIMTLKDDGGFSLFDKDGSPLNIVPASSPVEEGAVDSTVGASLGESKLFGSLQTGSVAW
;
A
#
# COMPACT_ATOMS: atom_id res chain seq x y z
N MET A 1 -9.13 22.10 27.04
CA MET A 1 -9.24 22.97 25.86
C MET A 1 -9.50 22.07 24.67
N ASP A 2 -10.46 22.43 23.81
CA ASP A 2 -10.81 21.63 22.63
C ASP A 2 -9.63 21.65 21.64
N PRO A 3 -9.04 20.51 21.23
CA PRO A 3 -7.94 20.47 20.26
C PRO A 3 -8.34 21.03 18.89
N ARG A 4 -9.64 21.25 18.66
CA ARG A 4 -10.19 21.80 17.43
C ARG A 4 -10.12 23.32 17.33
N GLN A 5 -9.84 24.00 18.45
CA GLN A 5 -9.71 25.44 18.51
C GLN A 5 -8.23 25.85 18.31
N GLY A 6 -7.96 27.03 17.74
CA GLY A 6 -6.60 27.59 17.65
C GLY A 6 -5.93 27.51 16.26
N GLY A 7 -5.15 28.56 15.97
CA GLY A 7 -4.65 28.92 14.64
C GLY A 7 -3.38 28.20 14.16
N SER A 8 -2.87 28.70 13.04
CA SER A 8 -1.61 28.27 12.41
C SER A 8 -0.41 28.57 13.30
N PHE A 9 0.51 27.63 13.43
CA PHE A 9 1.85 27.88 13.97
C PHE A 9 2.84 28.03 12.81
N GLN A 10 3.93 28.78 13.02
CA GLN A 10 5.01 28.84 12.05
C GLN A 10 5.71 27.48 12.03
N ARG A 11 6.18 27.00 10.89
CA ARG A 11 7.00 25.77 10.84
C ARG A 11 8.47 26.15 11.01
N PRO A 12 9.32 25.28 11.61
CA PRO A 12 10.75 25.56 11.64
C PRO A 12 11.27 25.63 10.20
N THR A 13 12.27 26.47 9.97
CA THR A 13 12.94 26.61 8.65
C THR A 13 14.29 25.88 8.61
N VAL A 14 14.80 25.48 9.77
CA VAL A 14 16.08 24.79 9.93
C VAL A 14 15.93 23.50 10.73
N GLY A 15 16.65 22.47 10.30
CA GLY A 15 16.65 21.13 10.86
C GLY A 15 17.53 20.97 12.12
N PRO A 16 17.68 19.73 12.61
CA PRO A 16 18.50 19.41 13.79
C PRO A 16 19.98 19.78 13.63
N ASP A 17 20.49 19.80 12.41
CA ASP A 17 21.86 20.14 12.03
C ASP A 17 22.04 21.64 11.73
N ARG A 18 21.02 22.45 12.01
CA ARG A 18 20.94 23.89 11.69
C ARG A 18 21.03 24.21 10.19
N ARG A 19 20.83 23.22 9.32
CA ARG A 19 20.71 23.45 7.88
C ARG A 19 19.25 23.68 7.49
N PRO A 20 18.99 24.35 6.35
CA PRO A 20 17.63 24.47 5.83
C PRO A 20 16.96 23.10 5.67
N ILE A 21 15.70 23.00 6.07
CA ILE A 21 14.90 21.78 5.84
C ILE A 21 14.70 21.60 4.34
N SER A 22 15.14 20.46 3.82
CA SER A 22 14.98 20.10 2.40
C SER A 22 13.76 19.20 2.14
N GLN A 23 13.19 18.60 3.19
CA GLN A 23 11.99 17.78 3.09
C GLN A 23 10.79 18.62 2.66
N ARG A 24 9.91 18.02 1.88
CA ARG A 24 8.66 18.62 1.41
C ARG A 24 7.52 18.32 2.37
N PRO A 25 6.48 19.16 2.46
CA PRO A 25 5.28 18.76 3.17
C PRO A 25 4.72 17.44 2.61
N TRP A 26 4.07 16.66 3.47
CA TRP A 26 3.32 15.49 3.06
C TRP A 26 2.04 15.95 2.35
N GLU A 27 2.02 15.73 1.04
CA GLU A 27 0.98 16.18 0.13
C GLU A 27 0.70 15.06 -0.87
N GLY A 28 -0.52 15.01 -1.38
CA GLY A 28 -0.91 14.14 -2.48
C GLY A 28 -0.26 14.57 -3.79
N ARG A 29 -0.55 13.81 -4.85
CA ARG A 29 0.05 13.98 -6.19
C ARG A 29 -0.11 15.39 -6.80
N ASN A 30 -1.11 16.15 -6.35
CA ASN A 30 -1.47 17.50 -6.77
C ASN A 30 -1.04 18.61 -5.78
N GLY A 31 -0.19 18.32 -4.80
CA GLY A 31 0.13 19.28 -3.73
C GLY A 31 -0.99 19.43 -2.70
N ARG A 32 -2.04 18.59 -2.75
CA ARG A 32 -3.10 18.57 -1.76
C ARG A 32 -2.55 18.09 -0.42
N VAL A 33 -2.61 18.91 0.62
CA VAL A 33 -2.39 18.44 2.00
C VAL A 33 -3.36 17.30 2.32
N ILE A 34 -2.81 16.10 2.51
CA ILE A 34 -3.55 14.89 2.87
C ILE A 34 -3.08 14.44 4.25
N PRO A 35 -3.87 13.63 4.98
CA PRO A 35 -3.37 13.08 6.21
C PRO A 35 -2.21 12.11 5.92
N PRO A 36 -1.30 11.92 6.89
CA PRO A 36 -0.23 10.91 6.80
C PRO A 36 -0.76 9.54 6.38
N SER A 37 -0.10 8.89 5.41
CA SER A 37 -0.50 7.56 4.95
C SER A 37 -0.31 6.48 6.02
N ARG A 38 -0.90 5.30 5.82
CA ARG A 38 -0.78 4.16 6.74
C ARG A 38 0.68 3.80 7.08
N ASP A 39 1.59 3.93 6.13
CA ASP A 39 3.01 3.64 6.36
C ASP A 39 3.65 4.68 7.28
N HIS A 40 3.37 5.96 7.05
CA HIS A 40 3.78 7.05 7.94
C HIS A 40 3.17 6.89 9.34
N ILE A 41 1.89 6.52 9.41
CA ILE A 41 1.19 6.25 10.67
C ILE A 41 1.89 5.13 11.45
N THR A 42 2.31 4.06 10.77
CA THR A 42 2.98 2.92 11.42
C THR A 42 4.30 3.34 12.08
N ILE A 43 5.03 4.26 11.45
CA ILE A 43 6.28 4.82 12.00
C ILE A 43 6.01 5.64 13.26
N ILE A 44 5.01 6.53 13.25
CA ILE A 44 4.75 7.43 14.38
C ILE A 44 3.93 6.79 15.51
N ASN A 45 3.16 5.75 15.20
CA ASN A 45 2.37 4.99 16.16
C ASN A 45 3.21 3.88 16.85
N HIS A 46 4.53 3.88 16.63
CA HIS A 46 5.44 2.99 17.32
C HIS A 46 5.47 3.29 18.83
N THR A 47 5.40 2.26 19.67
CA THR A 47 5.31 2.38 21.14
C THR A 47 6.41 3.29 21.73
N THR A 48 7.64 3.16 21.24
CA THR A 48 8.76 4.04 21.67
C THR A 48 8.51 5.52 21.38
N VAL A 49 7.95 5.86 20.21
CA VAL A 49 7.67 7.25 19.84
C VAL A 49 6.59 7.83 20.76
N ILE A 50 5.50 7.08 20.97
CA ILE A 50 4.40 7.49 21.85
C ILE A 50 4.88 7.71 23.29
N ASN A 51 5.70 6.79 23.81
CA ASN A 51 6.25 6.92 25.16
C ASN A 51 7.16 8.14 25.30
N ASN A 52 8.02 8.40 24.31
CA ASN A 52 8.88 9.59 24.31
C ASN A 52 8.05 10.89 24.27
N ILE A 53 6.99 10.93 23.48
CA ILE A 53 6.08 12.09 23.42
C ILE A 53 5.40 12.33 24.77
N ARG A 54 4.87 11.28 25.41
CA ARG A 54 4.26 11.38 26.74
C ARG A 54 5.25 11.90 27.78
N ASP A 55 6.46 11.38 27.75
CA ASP A 55 7.54 11.76 28.66
C ASP A 55 7.94 13.23 28.55
N ILE A 56 8.03 13.74 27.32
CA ILE A 56 8.33 15.15 27.04
C ILE A 56 7.17 16.03 27.45
N HIS A 57 5.94 15.67 27.07
CA HIS A 57 4.74 16.45 27.41
C HIS A 57 4.62 16.62 28.93
N ASN A 58 4.80 15.55 29.70
CA ASN A 58 4.65 15.56 31.17
C ASN A 58 5.70 16.43 31.88
N ARG A 59 6.85 16.69 31.24
CA ARG A 59 7.97 17.41 31.83
C ARG A 59 8.22 18.77 31.19
N TRP A 60 7.38 19.19 30.25
CA TRP A 60 7.60 20.40 29.47
C TRP A 60 7.47 21.67 30.30
N ASP A 61 8.41 22.60 30.14
CA ASP A 61 8.24 23.97 30.63
C ASP A 61 7.24 24.70 29.73
N ARG A 62 6.04 24.98 30.25
CA ARG A 62 4.97 25.64 29.50
C ARG A 62 5.26 27.11 29.17
N ASN A 63 6.35 27.69 29.65
CA ASN A 63 6.82 29.01 29.21
C ASN A 63 7.71 28.94 27.96
N ASP A 64 8.20 27.75 27.63
CA ASP A 64 9.06 27.51 26.49
C ASP A 64 8.25 27.30 25.20
N ARG A 65 8.60 28.09 24.17
CA ARG A 65 7.98 28.09 22.84
C ARG A 65 8.98 27.80 21.72
N GLY A 66 10.15 27.26 22.05
CA GLY A 66 11.17 26.89 21.07
C GLY A 66 10.77 25.71 20.17
N TYR A 67 11.58 25.45 19.15
CA TYR A 67 11.56 24.19 18.41
C TYR A 67 12.66 23.28 18.95
N TYR A 68 12.30 22.03 19.18
CA TYR A 68 13.19 21.02 19.74
C TYR A 68 13.25 19.84 18.81
N TRP A 69 14.47 19.41 18.48
CA TRP A 69 14.69 18.31 17.58
C TRP A 69 15.09 17.05 18.34
N HIS A 70 14.50 15.95 17.93
CA HIS A 70 14.72 14.62 18.46
C HIS A 70 15.07 13.67 17.33
N ASN A 71 15.79 12.60 17.67
CA ASN A 71 16.03 11.49 16.77
C ASN A 71 15.54 10.21 17.44
N TRP A 72 14.46 9.63 16.92
CA TRP A 72 13.82 8.43 17.47
C TRP A 72 13.69 7.38 16.37
N ASN A 73 14.25 6.20 16.61
CA ASN A 73 14.26 5.10 15.64
C ASN A 73 14.77 5.51 14.25
N GLY A 74 15.76 6.41 14.18
CA GLY A 74 16.33 6.88 12.91
C GLY A 74 15.53 7.97 12.21
N HIS A 75 14.43 8.45 12.82
CA HIS A 75 13.61 9.53 12.28
C HIS A 75 13.80 10.83 13.03
N HIS A 76 13.86 11.94 12.31
CA HIS A 76 13.87 13.27 12.89
C HIS A 76 12.46 13.69 13.28
N VAL A 77 12.30 14.12 14.53
CA VAL A 77 11.02 14.59 15.07
C VAL A 77 11.24 15.98 15.67
N SER A 78 10.42 16.93 15.27
CA SER A 78 10.42 18.29 15.83
C SER A 78 9.26 18.46 16.79
N HIS A 79 9.51 19.09 17.92
CA HIS A 79 8.53 19.41 18.94
C HIS A 79 8.42 20.93 19.10
N HIS A 80 7.19 21.43 19.18
CA HIS A 80 6.90 22.83 19.46
C HIS A 80 5.66 22.98 20.34
N TYR A 81 5.75 23.81 21.38
CA TYR A 81 4.61 24.21 22.20
C TYR A 81 4.24 25.67 21.89
N ASP A 82 3.02 25.91 21.41
CA ASP A 82 2.58 27.25 21.00
C ASP A 82 1.96 28.08 22.15
N GLY A 83 1.94 27.51 23.38
CA GLY A 83 1.25 28.08 24.54
C GLY A 83 -0.07 27.39 24.87
N ALA A 84 -0.67 26.66 23.92
CA ALA A 84 -1.93 25.93 24.09
C ALA A 84 -1.81 24.44 23.72
N TYR A 85 -1.07 24.12 22.66
CA TYR A 85 -1.00 22.79 22.09
C TYR A 85 0.45 22.35 21.85
N PHE A 86 0.65 21.02 21.96
CA PHE A 86 1.90 20.35 21.66
C PHE A 86 1.87 19.88 20.21
N TRP A 87 2.70 20.49 19.37
CA TRP A 87 2.86 20.19 17.96
C TRP A 87 4.06 19.28 17.74
N TRP A 88 3.86 18.28 16.89
CA TRP A 88 4.86 17.27 16.55
C TRP A 88 5.01 17.18 15.04
N GLY A 89 6.21 17.50 14.55
CA GLY A 89 6.61 17.40 13.16
C GLY A 89 7.42 16.13 12.93
N PHE A 90 6.96 15.26 12.05
CA PHE A 90 7.65 14.02 11.72
C PHE A 90 8.28 14.15 10.33
N TYR A 91 9.58 13.88 10.23
CA TYR A 91 10.35 13.99 9.00
C TYR A 91 10.77 12.58 8.59
N VAL A 92 10.07 12.03 7.60
CA VAL A 92 10.16 10.64 7.17
C VAL A 92 10.52 10.63 5.68
N GLY A 93 11.70 10.11 5.35
CA GLY A 93 12.22 10.18 3.99
C GLY A 93 12.42 11.63 3.53
N ASP A 94 11.89 11.94 2.35
CA ASP A 94 11.90 13.26 1.73
C ASP A 94 10.67 14.11 2.09
N HIS A 95 9.77 13.61 2.95
CA HIS A 95 8.56 14.28 3.35
C HIS A 95 8.52 14.62 4.85
N TYR A 96 7.66 15.57 5.22
CA TYR A 96 7.32 15.87 6.60
C TYR A 96 5.85 16.21 6.80
N PHE A 97 5.31 15.90 7.97
CA PHE A 97 3.96 16.31 8.35
C PHE A 97 3.92 16.72 9.82
N TRP A 98 2.90 17.49 10.19
CA TRP A 98 2.70 17.97 11.55
C TRP A 98 1.36 17.51 12.09
N THR A 99 1.36 17.08 13.35
CA THR A 99 0.16 16.74 14.12
C THR A 99 0.17 17.48 15.45
N ARG A 100 -1.01 17.68 16.05
CA ARG A 100 -1.12 17.98 17.47
C ARG A 100 -1.15 16.66 18.24
N TYR A 101 -0.55 16.61 19.43
CA TYR A 101 -0.73 15.47 20.34
C TYR A 101 -1.57 15.89 21.54
N TRP A 102 -2.76 15.33 21.67
CA TRP A 102 -3.70 15.65 22.74
C TRP A 102 -4.57 14.45 23.12
N ASN A 103 -4.76 14.26 24.43
CA ASN A 103 -5.53 13.15 25.01
C ASN A 103 -5.13 11.78 24.44
N ASP A 104 -3.82 11.52 24.44
CA ASP A 104 -3.22 10.29 23.91
C ASP A 104 -3.60 9.97 22.45
N SER A 105 -3.78 11.00 21.64
CA SER A 105 -4.06 10.84 20.21
C SER A 105 -3.34 11.91 19.40
N TYR A 106 -2.94 11.53 18.19
CA TYR A 106 -2.52 12.49 17.18
C TYR A 106 -3.74 13.12 16.53
N TRP A 107 -3.67 14.42 16.30
CA TRP A 107 -4.71 15.19 15.64
C TRP A 107 -4.13 15.86 14.41
N TRP A 108 -4.82 15.71 13.30
CA TRP A 108 -4.50 16.33 12.02
C TRP A 108 -5.66 17.22 11.60
N TYR A 109 -5.34 18.37 11.00
CA TYR A 109 -6.34 19.28 10.45
C TYR A 109 -6.43 19.11 8.95
N ASP A 110 -7.61 18.75 8.46
CA ASP A 110 -7.96 18.79 7.04
C ASP A 110 -8.28 20.24 6.64
N PRO A 111 -7.41 20.90 5.87
CA PRO A 111 -7.62 22.29 5.47
C PRO A 111 -8.72 22.44 4.41
N TYR A 112 -9.16 21.37 3.74
CA TYR A 112 -10.19 21.44 2.70
C TYR A 112 -11.59 21.25 3.29
N TRP A 113 -11.70 20.40 4.29
CA TRP A 113 -12.97 20.14 4.98
C TRP A 113 -13.15 20.95 6.26
N HIS A 114 -12.10 21.66 6.71
CA HIS A 114 -12.03 22.37 7.98
C HIS A 114 -12.30 21.46 9.19
N ARG A 115 -11.73 20.25 9.16
CA ARG A 115 -11.99 19.20 10.15
C ARG A 115 -10.74 18.83 10.90
N TRP A 116 -10.90 18.62 12.19
CA TRP A 116 -9.87 17.99 13.00
C TRP A 116 -10.15 16.50 13.08
N CYS A 117 -9.26 15.72 12.50
CA CYS A 117 -9.26 14.27 12.62
C CYS A 117 -8.35 13.84 13.74
N TYR A 118 -8.73 12.80 14.47
CA TYR A 118 -7.86 12.14 15.42
C TYR A 118 -7.47 10.75 14.90
N MET A 119 -6.27 10.33 15.23
CA MET A 119 -5.76 9.01 14.88
C MET A 119 -6.37 7.97 15.81
N ARG A 120 -6.96 6.92 15.25
CA ARG A 120 -7.41 5.74 15.99
C ARG A 120 -7.33 4.52 15.08
N GLU A 121 -6.86 3.39 15.61
CA GLU A 121 -6.81 2.11 14.87
C GLU A 121 -6.10 2.24 13.50
N ASN A 122 -5.00 3.01 13.47
CA ASN A 122 -4.22 3.35 12.26
C ASN A 122 -5.02 4.04 11.14
N GLN A 123 -6.08 4.76 11.50
CA GLN A 123 -6.91 5.53 10.58
C GLN A 123 -7.17 6.93 11.14
N TRP A 124 -7.62 7.83 10.27
CA TRP A 124 -7.98 9.20 10.64
C TRP A 124 -9.49 9.31 10.78
N TRP A 125 -9.94 9.55 12.01
CA TRP A 125 -11.34 9.57 12.40
C TRP A 125 -11.79 11.01 12.59
N TRP A 126 -12.98 11.34 12.12
CA TRP A 126 -13.65 12.60 12.41
C TRP A 126 -15.00 12.32 13.05
N GLN A 127 -15.36 13.09 14.08
CA GLN A 127 -16.67 13.02 14.72
C GLN A 127 -17.39 14.34 14.46
N ASP A 128 -18.61 14.26 13.95
CA ASP A 128 -19.41 15.44 13.66
C ASP A 128 -19.75 16.16 14.98
N PRO A 129 -19.29 17.42 15.19
CA PRO A 129 -19.58 18.16 16.42
C PRO A 129 -21.07 18.43 16.62
N ALA A 130 -21.85 18.54 15.54
CA ALA A 130 -23.30 18.74 15.58
C ALA A 130 -24.06 17.43 15.79
N ARG A 131 -23.44 16.28 15.45
CA ARG A 131 -24.02 14.94 15.60
C ARG A 131 -22.98 13.98 16.20
N PRO A 132 -22.72 14.04 17.52
CA PRO A 132 -21.62 13.28 18.15
C PRO A 132 -21.73 11.76 18.04
N THR A 133 -22.93 11.22 17.74
CA THR A 133 -23.13 9.79 17.51
C THR A 133 -22.69 9.34 16.11
N ILE A 134 -22.38 10.28 15.21
CA ILE A 134 -21.95 10.00 13.85
C ILE A 134 -20.44 10.20 13.76
N ILE A 135 -19.78 9.14 13.32
CA ILE A 135 -18.34 9.06 13.15
C ILE A 135 -18.06 8.88 11.67
N PHE A 136 -16.95 9.43 11.19
CA PHE A 136 -16.47 9.27 9.84
C PHE A 136 -15.00 8.84 9.85
N ILE A 137 -14.62 8.08 8.83
CA ILE A 137 -13.23 7.71 8.55
C ILE A 137 -12.80 8.41 7.26
N TYR A 138 -11.62 9.01 7.29
CA TYR A 138 -10.99 9.56 6.09
C TYR A 138 -10.36 8.44 5.27
N ARG A 139 -10.71 8.37 3.98
CA ARG A 139 -10.16 7.40 3.04
C ARG A 139 -10.20 7.98 1.63
N ASP A 140 -9.10 7.81 0.89
CA ASP A 140 -9.02 8.16 -0.54
C ASP A 140 -9.52 9.57 -0.86
N GLY A 141 -9.15 10.55 -0.02
CA GLY A 141 -9.52 11.95 -0.20
C GLY A 141 -10.92 12.35 0.29
N SER A 142 -11.70 11.41 0.85
CA SER A 142 -13.09 11.61 1.24
C SER A 142 -13.39 11.08 2.65
N TYR A 143 -14.52 11.50 3.22
CA TYR A 143 -15.01 10.98 4.51
C TYR A 143 -16.14 9.98 4.28
N TYR A 144 -16.07 8.86 4.98
CA TYR A 144 -17.10 7.83 4.96
C TYR A 144 -17.65 7.64 6.37
N GLN A 145 -18.97 7.73 6.51
CA GLN A 145 -19.65 7.48 7.78
C GLN A 145 -19.33 6.06 8.23
N TYR A 146 -18.86 5.94 9.47
CA TYR A 146 -18.65 4.69 10.17
C TYR A 146 -19.93 4.32 10.93
N GLY A 147 -20.59 3.25 10.51
CA GLY A 147 -21.80 2.73 11.14
C GLY A 147 -21.67 1.26 11.52
N ASN A 148 -22.09 0.92 12.73
CA ASN A 148 -22.27 -0.47 13.15
C ASN A 148 -23.64 -0.96 12.68
N THR A 149 -23.69 -1.63 11.53
CA THR A 149 -24.82 -2.52 11.20
C THR A 149 -24.44 -3.95 11.53
N VAL A 150 -25.42 -4.74 11.96
CA VAL A 150 -25.27 -6.19 12.13
C VAL A 150 -24.84 -6.77 10.77
N GLY A 151 -23.56 -7.14 10.63
CA GLY A 151 -23.00 -7.71 9.39
C GLY A 151 -21.85 -6.96 8.72
N GLY A 152 -21.38 -5.81 9.24
CA GLY A 152 -20.16 -5.17 8.73
C GLY A 152 -20.18 -3.63 8.73
N VAL A 153 -19.06 -3.05 8.27
CA VAL A 153 -18.86 -1.60 8.13
C VAL A 153 -19.49 -1.13 6.83
N VAL A 154 -20.56 -0.34 6.91
CA VAL A 154 -21.10 0.38 5.75
C VAL A 154 -20.39 1.72 5.65
N LEU A 155 -19.62 1.93 4.58
CA LEU A 155 -18.96 3.20 4.27
C LEU A 155 -19.89 4.04 3.39
N ASN A 156 -20.74 4.85 4.01
CA ASN A 156 -21.54 5.83 3.26
C ASN A 156 -20.75 7.12 3.10
N PRO A 157 -20.55 7.65 1.89
CA PRO A 157 -19.83 8.91 1.71
C PRO A 157 -20.54 10.05 2.46
N ASP A 158 -19.76 10.91 3.09
CA ASP A 158 -20.28 12.14 3.67
C ASP A 158 -20.85 13.02 2.56
N PRO A 159 -22.16 13.37 2.60
CA PRO A 159 -22.78 14.17 1.56
C PRO A 159 -22.32 15.64 1.59
N THR A 160 -21.61 16.07 2.63
CA THR A 160 -21.11 17.44 2.74
C THR A 160 -19.95 17.63 1.77
N PRO A 161 -19.98 18.60 0.85
CA PRO A 161 -18.80 18.89 0.03
C PRO A 161 -17.67 19.52 0.88
N PRO A 162 -16.42 19.47 0.41
CA PRO A 162 -15.32 20.26 0.99
C PRO A 162 -15.68 21.75 1.06
N VAL A 163 -15.21 22.43 2.11
CA VAL A 163 -15.39 23.89 2.28
C VAL A 163 -14.58 24.63 1.24
N GLU A 164 -13.34 24.19 1.03
CA GLU A 164 -12.49 24.62 -0.07
C GLU A 164 -12.29 23.44 -1.00
N ALA A 165 -12.52 23.66 -2.30
CA ALA A 165 -12.28 22.64 -3.30
C ALA A 165 -10.79 22.26 -3.26
N PRO A 166 -10.44 21.00 -2.91
CA PRO A 166 -9.06 20.59 -3.00
C PRO A 166 -8.59 20.73 -4.46
N PRO A 167 -7.28 20.94 -4.69
CA PRO A 167 -6.73 20.84 -6.03
C PRO A 167 -7.27 19.58 -6.68
N ALA A 168 -7.76 19.67 -7.93
CA ALA A 168 -8.16 18.47 -8.63
C ALA A 168 -6.95 17.52 -8.66
N ASP A 169 -7.17 16.23 -8.43
CA ASP A 169 -6.14 15.27 -8.81
C ASP A 169 -5.87 15.49 -10.29
N PRO A 170 -4.60 15.46 -10.75
CA PRO A 170 -4.35 15.46 -12.19
C PRO A 170 -5.25 14.38 -12.76
N GLU A 171 -6.07 14.76 -13.75
CA GLU A 171 -6.77 13.79 -14.56
C GLU A 171 -5.74 12.70 -14.87
N PRO A 172 -6.03 11.42 -14.54
CA PRO A 172 -5.04 10.37 -14.70
C PRO A 172 -4.44 10.58 -16.08
N ALA A 173 -3.14 10.91 -16.14
CA ALA A 173 -2.45 10.88 -17.42
C ALA A 173 -2.89 9.57 -18.03
N PRO A 174 -3.50 9.57 -19.24
CA PRO A 174 -4.14 8.37 -19.78
C PRO A 174 -3.13 7.27 -19.55
N ALA A 175 -3.50 6.32 -18.66
CA ALA A 175 -2.53 5.34 -18.22
C ALA A 175 -1.91 4.81 -19.51
N PRO A 176 -0.58 4.73 -19.66
CA PRO A 176 -0.06 3.87 -20.70
C PRO A 176 -0.83 2.58 -20.48
N ALA A 177 -1.66 2.20 -21.45
CA ALA A 177 -2.65 1.16 -21.25
C ALA A 177 -1.89 0.02 -20.56
N PRO A 178 -2.30 -0.42 -19.35
CA PRO A 178 -1.58 -1.50 -18.69
C PRO A 178 -1.40 -2.55 -19.77
N GLU A 179 -0.16 -2.94 -20.07
CA GLU A 179 0.09 -3.86 -21.17
C GLU A 179 -0.58 -5.17 -20.81
N THR A 180 -1.85 -5.30 -21.20
CA THR A 180 -2.64 -6.50 -20.95
C THR A 180 -2.09 -7.52 -21.93
N LYS A 181 -1.29 -8.43 -21.41
CA LYS A 181 -0.82 -9.57 -22.17
C LYS A 181 -1.84 -10.68 -22.00
N SER A 182 -2.45 -11.08 -23.10
CA SER A 182 -3.38 -12.22 -23.14
C SER A 182 -2.65 -13.42 -23.71
N PHE A 183 -2.72 -14.54 -23.00
CA PHE A 183 -2.16 -15.81 -23.40
C PHE A 183 -3.31 -16.80 -23.59
N TYR A 184 -3.34 -17.47 -24.74
CA TYR A 184 -4.42 -18.38 -25.10
C TYR A 184 -3.94 -19.82 -25.00
N SER A 185 -4.76 -20.70 -24.42
CA SER A 185 -4.50 -22.13 -24.51
C SER A 185 -4.66 -22.58 -25.96
N ALA A 186 -3.86 -23.56 -26.39
CA ALA A 186 -3.88 -24.02 -27.78
C ALA A 186 -5.18 -24.77 -28.15
N ASP A 187 -5.90 -25.32 -27.17
CA ASP A 187 -7.24 -25.87 -27.35
C ASP A 187 -8.34 -24.78 -27.44
N GLY A 188 -7.97 -23.51 -27.24
CA GLY A 188 -8.88 -22.37 -27.30
C GLY A 188 -9.89 -22.30 -26.16
N THR A 189 -9.74 -23.09 -25.08
CA THR A 189 -10.71 -23.14 -23.97
C THR A 189 -10.43 -22.15 -22.84
N ARG A 190 -9.21 -21.60 -22.77
CA ARG A 190 -8.78 -20.69 -21.70
C ARG A 190 -8.01 -19.49 -22.23
N ILE A 191 -8.14 -18.39 -21.48
CA ILE A 191 -7.32 -17.19 -21.64
C ILE A 191 -6.72 -16.87 -20.27
N VAL A 192 -5.43 -16.59 -20.20
CA VAL A 192 -4.84 -15.94 -19.03
C VAL A 192 -4.47 -14.52 -19.40
N GLN A 193 -4.99 -13.55 -18.67
CA GLN A 193 -4.61 -12.15 -18.84
C GLN A 193 -3.70 -11.72 -17.69
N VAL A 194 -2.60 -11.08 -18.05
CA VAL A 194 -1.66 -10.46 -17.12
C VAL A 194 -1.76 -8.95 -17.29
N PHE A 195 -2.15 -8.22 -16.24
CA PHE A 195 -2.30 -6.77 -16.30
C PHE A 195 -2.06 -6.09 -14.94
N GLY A 196 -2.00 -4.75 -14.96
CA GLY A 196 -1.76 -3.92 -13.78
C GLY A 196 -0.29 -3.82 -13.38
N GLU A 197 0.02 -2.92 -12.45
CA GLU A 197 1.40 -2.66 -11.99
C GLU A 197 2.00 -3.88 -11.27
N ASN A 198 1.18 -4.66 -10.58
CA ASN A 198 1.59 -5.90 -9.89
C ASN A 198 1.69 -7.11 -10.83
N LYS A 199 1.32 -6.94 -12.10
CA LYS A 199 1.23 -8.01 -13.10
C LYS A 199 0.39 -9.20 -12.59
N ASP A 200 -0.83 -8.90 -12.19
CA ASP A 200 -1.76 -9.91 -11.69
C ASP A 200 -2.27 -10.76 -12.86
N ALA A 201 -2.24 -12.09 -12.67
CA ALA A 201 -2.66 -13.06 -13.66
C ALA A 201 -4.06 -13.59 -13.31
N PHE A 202 -5.00 -13.47 -14.25
CA PHE A 202 -6.36 -13.99 -14.12
C PHE A 202 -6.67 -14.99 -15.23
N LEU A 203 -7.29 -16.11 -14.88
CA LEU A 203 -7.81 -17.14 -15.77
C LEU A 203 -9.25 -16.82 -16.18
N TYR A 204 -9.53 -16.93 -17.46
CA TYR A 204 -10.85 -16.78 -18.05
C TYR A 204 -11.21 -18.03 -18.85
N ASP A 205 -12.50 -18.35 -18.88
CA ASP A 205 -13.07 -19.21 -19.91
C ASP A 205 -13.15 -18.44 -21.24
N ALA A 206 -12.67 -19.04 -22.32
CA ALA A 206 -12.66 -18.44 -23.65
C ALA A 206 -14.00 -18.56 -24.39
N ALA A 207 -14.97 -19.30 -23.86
CA ALA A 207 -16.29 -19.46 -24.47
C ALA A 207 -17.08 -18.13 -24.54
N GLU A 208 -17.96 -17.99 -25.54
CA GLU A 208 -18.86 -16.84 -25.68
C GLU A 208 -19.76 -16.65 -24.44
N THR A 209 -20.14 -17.76 -23.80
CA THR A 209 -20.76 -17.76 -22.46
C THR A 209 -19.83 -18.50 -21.50
N PRO A 210 -19.05 -17.79 -20.68
CA PRO A 210 -18.10 -18.38 -19.73
C PRO A 210 -18.77 -19.37 -18.77
N ALA A 211 -18.14 -20.52 -18.54
CA ALA A 211 -18.62 -21.50 -17.55
C ALA A 211 -18.28 -21.09 -16.10
N PHE A 212 -17.34 -20.16 -15.92
CA PHE A 212 -16.91 -19.63 -14.63
C PHE A 212 -16.52 -18.15 -14.73
N GLU A 213 -16.58 -17.44 -13.60
CA GLU A 213 -16.07 -16.07 -13.48
C GLU A 213 -14.53 -16.06 -13.45
N PRO A 214 -13.87 -14.94 -13.81
CA PRO A 214 -12.42 -14.91 -13.84
C PRO A 214 -11.77 -15.29 -12.50
N GLU A 215 -10.85 -16.26 -12.53
CA GLU A 215 -10.18 -16.78 -11.35
C GLU A 215 -8.78 -16.16 -11.23
N TRP A 216 -8.43 -15.63 -10.06
CA TRP A 216 -7.08 -15.12 -9.83
C TRP A 216 -6.09 -16.29 -9.67
N LEU A 217 -4.97 -16.24 -10.39
CA LEU A 217 -3.92 -17.26 -10.32
C LEU A 217 -2.77 -16.82 -9.40
N ASP A 218 -2.13 -15.70 -9.71
CA ASP A 218 -0.95 -15.21 -9.00
C ASP A 218 -0.69 -13.72 -9.30
N SER A 219 0.26 -13.13 -8.57
CA SER A 219 0.84 -11.82 -8.83
C SER A 219 2.29 -11.94 -9.34
N GLY A 220 2.75 -10.92 -10.05
CA GLY A 220 4.10 -10.87 -10.62
C GLY A 220 4.28 -11.76 -11.86
N GLY A 221 3.18 -12.18 -12.50
CA GLY A 221 3.22 -12.98 -13.72
C GLY A 221 3.79 -12.17 -14.89
N THR A 222 4.60 -12.78 -15.72
CA THR A 222 5.27 -12.10 -16.85
C THR A 222 5.06 -12.82 -18.16
N ASP A 223 4.90 -14.14 -18.08
CA ASP A 223 4.67 -15.06 -19.18
C ASP A 223 3.77 -16.20 -18.67
N VAL A 224 3.01 -16.82 -19.57
CA VAL A 224 2.10 -17.92 -19.26
C VAL A 224 2.29 -19.03 -20.28
N ARG A 225 2.38 -20.26 -19.78
CA ARG A 225 2.48 -21.46 -20.62
C ARG A 225 1.39 -22.45 -20.28
N PHE A 226 0.91 -23.12 -21.31
CA PHE A 226 -0.12 -24.13 -21.23
C PHE A 226 0.47 -25.51 -21.54
N LYS A 227 0.06 -26.53 -20.80
CA LYS A 227 0.35 -27.93 -21.10
C LYS A 227 -0.93 -28.62 -21.51
N LEU A 228 -0.89 -29.31 -22.64
CA LEU A 228 -1.97 -30.16 -23.13
C LEU A 228 -1.66 -31.64 -22.81
N ASP A 229 -2.69 -32.47 -22.71
CA ASP A 229 -2.55 -33.94 -22.74
C ASP A 229 -2.33 -34.47 -24.17
N GLU A 230 -2.26 -35.80 -24.32
CA GLU A 230 -2.05 -36.48 -25.61
C GLU A 230 -3.23 -36.25 -26.56
N GLU A 231 -4.42 -36.03 -26.01
CA GLU A 231 -5.65 -35.71 -26.73
C GLU A 231 -5.77 -34.23 -27.11
N GLY A 232 -4.82 -33.39 -26.67
CA GLY A 232 -4.78 -31.96 -26.96
C GLY A 232 -5.64 -31.10 -26.03
N SER A 233 -6.15 -31.64 -24.92
CA SER A 233 -6.92 -30.90 -23.93
C SER A 233 -6.01 -30.24 -22.90
N LEU A 234 -6.35 -29.03 -22.45
CA LEU A 234 -5.58 -28.34 -21.41
C LEU A 234 -5.58 -29.11 -20.09
N THR A 235 -4.39 -29.31 -19.52
CA THR A 235 -4.19 -29.96 -18.23
C THR A 235 -3.51 -29.07 -17.18
N THR A 236 -2.57 -28.21 -17.59
CA THR A 236 -1.80 -27.39 -16.64
C THR A 236 -1.55 -25.99 -17.20
N ILE A 237 -1.64 -25.01 -16.31
CA ILE A 237 -1.30 -23.62 -16.56
C ILE A 237 -0.06 -23.30 -15.70
N MET A 238 0.96 -22.71 -16.31
CA MET A 238 2.16 -22.24 -15.62
C MET A 238 2.28 -20.73 -15.78
N THR A 239 2.40 -20.02 -14.66
CA THR A 239 2.73 -18.58 -14.66
C THR A 239 4.22 -18.43 -14.31
N LEU A 240 4.95 -17.64 -15.09
CA LEU A 240 6.38 -17.36 -14.92
C LEU A 240 6.56 -15.95 -14.34
N LYS A 241 7.48 -15.78 -13.38
CA LYS A 241 7.72 -14.51 -12.66
C LYS A 241 9.07 -13.90 -13.04
N ASP A 242 9.22 -12.58 -12.83
CA ASP A 242 10.47 -11.86 -13.13
C ASP A 242 11.68 -12.38 -12.33
N ASP A 243 11.44 -12.97 -11.14
CA ASP A 243 12.46 -13.56 -10.28
C ASP A 243 12.91 -14.96 -10.73
N GLY A 244 12.37 -15.45 -11.86
CA GLY A 244 12.60 -16.81 -12.38
C GLY A 244 11.74 -17.88 -11.70
N GLY A 245 10.92 -17.52 -10.72
CA GLY A 245 9.94 -18.40 -10.09
C GLY A 245 8.79 -18.74 -11.02
N PHE A 246 8.04 -19.78 -10.65
CA PHE A 246 6.81 -20.15 -11.34
C PHE A 246 5.79 -20.75 -10.38
N SER A 247 4.51 -20.64 -10.78
CA SER A 247 3.38 -21.29 -10.10
C SER A 247 2.65 -22.17 -11.11
N LEU A 248 2.20 -23.36 -10.67
CA LEU A 248 1.42 -24.28 -11.49
C LEU A 248 -0.02 -24.35 -11.00
N PHE A 249 -0.94 -24.39 -11.95
CA PHE A 249 -2.37 -24.52 -11.72
C PHE A 249 -2.92 -25.60 -12.64
N ASP A 250 -4.03 -26.22 -12.24
CA ASP A 250 -4.80 -27.05 -13.15
C ASP A 250 -5.57 -26.19 -14.18
N LYS A 251 -6.31 -26.84 -15.07
CA LYS A 251 -7.10 -26.19 -16.13
C LYS A 251 -8.21 -25.27 -15.62
N ASP A 252 -8.57 -25.36 -14.34
CA ASP A 252 -9.63 -24.58 -13.71
C ASP A 252 -9.06 -23.52 -12.75
N GLY A 253 -7.73 -23.37 -12.70
CA GLY A 253 -7.05 -22.33 -11.93
C GLY A 253 -6.71 -22.73 -10.49
N SER A 254 -6.93 -23.99 -10.09
CA SER A 254 -6.56 -24.44 -8.75
C SER A 254 -5.06 -24.74 -8.66
N PRO A 255 -4.35 -24.32 -7.60
CA PRO A 255 -2.93 -24.58 -7.46
C PRO A 255 -2.59 -26.07 -7.44
N LEU A 256 -1.60 -26.48 -8.23
CA LEU A 256 -1.06 -27.84 -8.19
C LEU A 256 0.00 -27.93 -7.08
N ASN A 257 -0.28 -28.76 -6.07
CA ASN A 257 0.72 -29.10 -5.04
C ASN A 257 1.78 -30.03 -5.63
N ILE A 258 2.86 -29.43 -6.15
CA ILE A 258 4.06 -30.19 -6.50
C ILE A 258 4.89 -30.34 -5.23
N VAL A 259 4.86 -31.53 -4.64
CA VAL A 259 5.89 -31.89 -3.67
C VAL A 259 7.19 -32.00 -4.46
N PRO A 260 8.23 -31.19 -4.18
CA PRO A 260 9.50 -31.33 -4.88
C PRO A 260 9.98 -32.76 -4.67
N ALA A 261 10.22 -33.47 -5.76
CA ALA A 261 10.75 -34.82 -5.71
C ALA A 261 12.02 -34.78 -4.87
N SER A 262 12.00 -35.42 -3.70
CA SER A 262 13.17 -35.58 -2.86
C SER A 262 14.27 -36.17 -3.73
N SER A 263 15.33 -35.40 -3.96
CA SER A 263 16.47 -35.87 -4.74
C SER A 263 16.98 -37.17 -4.10
N PRO A 264 17.16 -38.26 -4.86
CA PRO A 264 17.85 -39.41 -4.33
C PRO A 264 19.25 -38.93 -3.91
N VAL A 265 19.59 -39.15 -2.65
CA VAL A 265 20.94 -38.89 -2.12
C VAL A 265 21.86 -39.90 -2.81
N GLU A 266 22.47 -39.49 -3.91
CA GLU A 266 23.57 -40.23 -4.52
C GLU A 266 24.85 -39.79 -3.80
N GLU A 267 25.27 -40.61 -2.84
CA GLU A 267 26.51 -40.45 -2.09
C GLU A 267 27.69 -40.74 -3.03
N GLY A 268 28.29 -39.71 -3.62
CA GLY A 268 29.39 -39.88 -4.57
C GLY A 268 30.15 -38.60 -4.94
N ALA A 269 31.30 -38.42 -4.27
CA ALA A 269 32.50 -37.67 -4.67
C ALA A 269 32.38 -36.16 -5.04
N VAL A 270 33.07 -35.38 -4.22
CA VAL A 270 33.27 -33.92 -4.31
C VAL A 270 34.10 -33.56 -5.54
N ASP A 271 33.54 -32.80 -6.48
CA ASP A 271 34.32 -31.90 -7.33
C ASP A 271 33.61 -30.55 -7.44
N SER A 272 34.35 -29.50 -7.10
CA SER A 272 33.81 -28.15 -6.87
C SER A 272 33.92 -27.33 -8.14
N THR A 273 32.84 -27.29 -8.93
CA THR A 273 32.65 -26.26 -9.96
C THR A 273 31.26 -25.66 -9.81
N VAL A 274 31.18 -24.42 -9.29
CA VAL A 274 29.93 -23.66 -9.18
C VAL A 274 29.60 -23.09 -10.55
N GLY A 275 28.78 -23.82 -11.31
CA GLY A 275 28.03 -23.31 -12.44
C GLY A 275 26.54 -23.40 -12.11
N ALA A 276 25.85 -22.26 -12.05
CA ALA A 276 24.39 -22.23 -11.91
C ALA A 276 23.76 -22.77 -13.20
N SER A 277 23.51 -24.08 -13.27
CA SER A 277 22.68 -24.67 -14.31
C SER A 277 21.23 -24.70 -13.84
N LEU A 278 20.34 -24.05 -14.61
CA LEU A 278 18.91 -24.27 -14.53
C LEU A 278 18.65 -25.77 -14.79
N GLY A 279 18.24 -26.49 -13.75
CA GLY A 279 17.89 -27.90 -13.86
C GLY A 279 16.68 -28.10 -14.75
N GLU A 280 16.79 -29.01 -15.72
CA GLU A 280 15.69 -29.45 -16.57
C GLU A 280 14.52 -29.96 -15.70
N SER A 281 13.36 -29.31 -15.83
CA SER A 281 12.13 -29.85 -15.27
C SER A 281 11.68 -31.05 -16.12
N LYS A 282 11.71 -32.25 -15.52
CA LYS A 282 11.21 -33.50 -16.13
C LYS A 282 9.75 -33.43 -16.60
N LEU A 283 9.00 -32.39 -16.22
CA LEU A 283 7.59 -32.22 -16.56
C LEU A 283 7.33 -31.57 -17.92
N PHE A 284 8.32 -30.89 -18.53
CA PHE A 284 8.10 -30.04 -19.71
C PHE A 284 8.86 -30.46 -20.99
N GLY A 285 9.74 -31.46 -20.93
CA GLY A 285 10.51 -31.87 -22.12
C GLY A 285 11.35 -30.73 -22.73
N SER A 286 11.99 -30.99 -23.88
CA SER A 286 12.79 -29.96 -24.57
C SER A 286 11.89 -28.85 -25.10
N LEU A 287 12.13 -27.61 -24.64
CA LEU A 287 11.42 -26.42 -25.08
C LEU A 287 11.73 -26.10 -26.55
N GLN A 288 10.76 -26.26 -27.45
CA GLN A 288 10.83 -25.63 -28.77
C GLN A 288 10.44 -24.15 -28.63
N THR A 289 11.40 -23.26 -28.87
CA THR A 289 11.16 -21.84 -29.06
C THR A 289 10.59 -21.62 -30.46
N GLY A 290 9.26 -21.52 -30.54
CA GLY A 290 8.60 -21.05 -31.76
C GLY A 290 8.82 -19.55 -31.92
N SER A 291 9.74 -19.15 -32.78
CA SER A 291 9.83 -17.77 -33.25
C SER A 291 8.62 -17.47 -34.14
N VAL A 292 7.72 -16.59 -33.70
CA VAL A 292 6.75 -15.96 -34.59
C VAL A 292 7.45 -14.77 -35.25
N ALA A 293 7.72 -14.90 -36.55
CA ALA A 293 8.07 -13.77 -37.39
C ALA A 293 6.79 -12.96 -37.66
N TRP A 294 6.93 -11.64 -37.60
CA TRP A 294 5.90 -10.63 -37.84
C TRP A 294 5.15 -10.82 -39.17
#